data_AF-A0AAW2TE75-F1
#
_entry.id   AF-A0AAW2TE75-F1
#
_cell.length_a   1.000
_cell.length_b   1.000
_cell.length_c   1.000
_cell.angle_alpha   90.00
_cell.angle_beta   90.00
_cell.angle_gamma   90.00
#
_symmetry.space_group_name_H-M   'P 1'
#
loop_
_entity.id
_entity.type
_entity.pdbx_description
1 polymer ?
#
loop_
_entity_poly.entity_id
_entity_poly.type
_entity_poly.pdbx_seq_one_letter_code
_entity_poly.pdbx_strand_id
1 'polypeptide(L)'
;MFPSTQVVMASAKGSDHNPLILNLEATSAQSNIKQRRIFRFEAMWTRSAECAAVIRDLWGCDVSGAKGSRLLQRLCTVREGLIGWDKSSFGHVRTRVKELEKQLEVPAKDPVSSGVCRAEKASWGA
;
A
#
# COMPACT_ATOMS: atom_id res chain seq x y z
N MET A 1 -9.55 28.49 12.65
CA MET A 1 -9.73 27.16 13.29
C MET A 1 -9.97 26.14 12.19
N PHE A 2 -9.43 24.92 12.33
CA PHE A 2 -9.54 23.84 11.33
C PHE A 2 -10.52 22.75 11.83
N PRO A 3 -11.83 22.93 11.63
CA PRO A 3 -12.86 22.08 12.26
C PRO A 3 -12.88 20.63 11.77
N SER A 4 -12.31 20.35 10.59
CA SER A 4 -12.27 19.02 9.97
C SER A 4 -10.91 18.34 10.11
N THR A 5 -10.13 18.70 11.14
CA THR A 5 -8.80 18.12 11.34
C THR A 5 -8.91 16.73 11.97
N GLN A 6 -8.24 15.75 11.40
CA GLN A 6 -8.07 14.42 11.97
C GLN A 6 -6.59 14.10 12.16
N VAL A 7 -6.25 13.46 13.27
CA VAL A 7 -4.92 12.92 13.52
C VAL A 7 -5.02 11.39 13.51
N VAL A 8 -4.23 10.74 12.66
CA VAL A 8 -4.18 9.28 12.58
C VAL A 8 -2.74 8.83 12.84
N MET A 9 -2.56 7.92 13.78
CA MET A 9 -1.28 7.24 13.96
C MET A 9 -1.17 6.11 12.94
N ALA A 10 -0.18 6.17 12.05
CA ALA A 10 0.05 5.11 11.08
C ALA A 10 1.08 4.11 11.62
N SER A 11 0.85 2.82 11.37
CA SER A 11 1.83 1.78 11.69
C SER A 11 2.98 1.82 10.68
N ALA A 12 4.20 2.03 11.18
CA ALA A 12 5.39 2.01 10.35
C ALA A 12 5.93 0.58 10.21
N LYS A 13 6.28 0.19 8.98
CA LYS A 13 6.94 -1.10 8.72
C LYS A 13 8.45 -0.92 8.83
N GLY A 14 9.09 -1.65 9.73
CA GLY A 14 10.55 -1.61 9.92
C GLY A 14 11.06 -0.39 10.68
N SER A 15 10.17 0.32 11.38
CA SER A 15 10.49 1.41 12.31
C SER A 15 9.73 1.14 13.60
N ASP A 16 10.40 1.33 14.73
CA ASP A 16 9.83 1.31 16.08
C ASP A 16 9.04 2.60 16.41
N HIS A 17 9.14 3.62 15.55
CA HIS A 17 8.33 4.83 15.62
C HIS A 17 7.10 4.76 14.70
N ASN A 18 5.93 5.12 15.22
CA ASN A 18 4.69 5.28 14.47
C ASN A 18 4.46 6.77 14.11
N PRO A 19 4.43 7.15 12.82
CA PRO A 19 4.20 8.54 12.42
C PRO A 19 2.78 9.01 12.75
N LEU A 20 2.68 10.28 13.15
CA LEU A 20 1.42 11.00 13.29
C LEU A 20 1.06 11.68 11.97
N ILE A 21 -0.06 11.30 11.38
CA ILE A 21 -0.59 11.87 10.15
C ILE A 21 -1.66 12.89 10.53
N LEU A 22 -1.41 14.17 10.24
CA LEU A 22 -2.38 15.26 10.39
C LEU A 22 -3.10 15.48 9.07
N ASN A 23 -4.39 15.18 9.01
CA ASN A 23 -5.26 15.47 7.89
C ASN A 23 -6.09 16.72 8.18
N LEU A 24 -5.80 17.83 7.49
CA LEU A 24 -6.45 19.13 7.69
C LEU A 24 -7.80 19.24 6.96
N GLU A 25 -8.07 18.35 6.00
CA GLU A 25 -9.24 18.36 5.13
C GLU A 25 -9.99 17.02 5.21
N ALA A 26 -10.18 16.48 6.42
CA ALA A 26 -10.89 15.23 6.60
C ALA A 26 -12.41 15.43 6.42
N THR A 27 -12.84 15.73 5.20
CA THR A 27 -14.25 15.75 4.82
C THR A 27 -14.71 14.30 4.56
N SER A 28 -15.92 13.94 4.98
CA SER A 28 -16.51 12.60 4.79
C SER A 28 -16.60 12.16 3.32
N ALA A 29 -16.40 13.07 2.36
CA ALA A 29 -16.30 12.80 0.94
C ALA A 29 -14.95 12.19 0.52
N GLN A 30 -13.84 12.54 1.19
CA GLN A 30 -12.51 12.02 0.86
C GLN A 30 -12.33 10.53 1.20
N SER A 31 -13.09 9.99 2.15
CA SER A 31 -13.01 8.56 2.52
C SER A 31 -13.57 7.62 1.45
N ASN A 32 -14.43 8.13 0.54
CA ASN A 32 -15.09 7.33 -0.49
C ASN A 32 -14.51 7.51 -1.90
N ILE A 33 -13.59 8.47 -2.11
CA ILE A 33 -12.83 8.53 -3.36
C ILE A 33 -11.79 7.42 -3.27
N LYS A 34 -12.14 6.23 -3.78
CA LYS A 34 -11.16 5.20 -4.10
C LYS A 34 -10.12 5.87 -4.99
N GLN A 35 -8.98 6.26 -4.43
CA GLN A 35 -7.89 6.82 -5.21
C GLN A 35 -7.64 5.86 -6.36
N ARG A 36 -7.78 6.36 -7.60
CA ARG A 36 -7.56 5.55 -8.80
C ARG A 36 -6.14 5.00 -8.68
N ARG A 37 -6.03 3.71 -8.35
CA ARG A 37 -4.74 3.06 -8.15
C ARG A 37 -3.98 3.19 -9.47
N ILE A 38 -2.94 4.01 -9.46
CA ILE A 38 -2.05 4.18 -10.59
C ILE A 38 -1.36 2.83 -10.83
N PHE A 39 -1.25 2.42 -12.09
CA PHE A 39 -0.51 1.23 -12.42
C PHE A 39 0.98 1.47 -12.16
N ARG A 40 1.60 0.53 -11.46
CA ARG A 40 3.05 0.50 -11.21
C ARG A 40 3.54 -0.90 -11.48
N PHE A 41 4.63 -1.00 -12.21
CA PHE A 41 5.33 -2.27 -12.38
C PHE A 41 6.02 -2.63 -11.07
N GLU A 42 5.80 -3.85 -10.57
CA GLU A 42 6.41 -4.28 -9.31
C GLU A 42 7.71 -5.05 -9.57
N ALA A 43 8.77 -4.72 -8.84
CA ALA A 43 10.09 -5.34 -9.03
C ALA A 43 10.05 -6.87 -8.84
N MET A 44 9.14 -7.39 -8.01
CA MET A 44 8.96 -8.82 -7.82
C MET A 44 8.54 -9.57 -9.09
N TRP A 45 7.88 -8.90 -10.04
CA TRP A 45 7.43 -9.54 -11.28
C TRP A 45 8.60 -10.01 -12.15
N THR A 46 9.76 -9.34 -12.10
CA THR A 46 10.95 -9.74 -12.88
C THR A 46 11.53 -11.09 -12.45
N ARG A 47 11.17 -11.58 -11.26
CA ARG A 47 11.62 -12.87 -10.73
C ARG A 47 10.83 -14.05 -11.30
N SER A 48 9.67 -13.82 -11.92
CA SER A 48 8.89 -14.87 -12.58
C SER A 48 9.16 -14.85 -14.08
N ALA A 49 9.55 -16.01 -14.63
CA ALA A 49 9.70 -16.19 -16.07
C ALA A 49 8.39 -15.93 -16.84
N GLU A 50 7.24 -16.15 -16.19
CA GLU A 50 5.92 -15.91 -16.78
C GLU A 50 5.68 -14.43 -17.08
N CYS A 51 6.27 -13.50 -16.33
CA CYS A 51 6.13 -12.07 -16.58
C CYS A 51 6.60 -11.71 -18.00
N ALA A 52 7.77 -12.21 -18.38
CA ALA A 52 8.34 -11.98 -19.70
C ALA A 52 7.53 -12.66 -20.82
N ALA A 53 6.92 -13.81 -20.54
CA ALA A 53 6.02 -14.49 -21.47
C ALA A 53 4.75 -13.66 -21.71
N VAL A 54 4.06 -13.25 -20.64
CA VAL A 54 2.84 -12.42 -20.71
C VAL A 54 3.07 -11.13 -21.49
N ILE A 55 4.19 -10.43 -21.25
CA ILE A 55 4.52 -9.21 -21.99
C ILE A 55 4.71 -9.51 -23.47
N ARG A 56 5.45 -10.57 -23.82
CA ARG A 56 5.76 -10.94 -25.20
C ARG A 56 4.50 -11.31 -25.97
N ASP A 57 3.64 -12.11 -25.37
CA ASP A 57 2.42 -12.60 -25.99
C ASP A 57 1.46 -11.45 -26.27
N LEU A 58 1.25 -10.57 -25.28
CA LEU A 58 0.35 -9.42 -25.41
C LEU A 58 0.92 -8.31 -26.31
N TRP A 59 2.24 -8.16 -26.36
CA TRP A 59 2.88 -7.19 -27.25
C TRP A 59 2.79 -7.59 -28.73
N GLY A 60 2.79 -8.90 -28.99
CA GLY A 60 2.67 -9.48 -30.33
C GLY A 60 1.25 -9.43 -30.88
N CYS A 61 0.23 -9.19 -30.05
CA CYS A 61 -1.14 -9.06 -30.51
C CYS A 61 -1.33 -7.87 -31.45
N ASP A 62 -2.13 -8.07 -32.49
CA ASP A 62 -2.50 -6.99 -33.39
C ASP A 62 -3.41 -5.99 -32.67
N VAL A 63 -3.02 -4.72 -32.74
CA VAL A 63 -3.77 -3.59 -32.17
C VAL A 63 -4.34 -2.75 -33.29
N SER A 64 -5.65 -2.61 -33.27
CA SER A 64 -6.38 -1.72 -34.18
C SER A 64 -6.15 -0.26 -33.81
N GLY A 65 -6.10 0.61 -34.83
CA GLY A 65 -5.99 2.06 -34.65
C GLY A 65 -5.00 2.74 -35.58
N ALA A 66 -5.03 4.08 -35.53
CA ALA A 66 -4.13 4.94 -36.28
C ALA A 66 -2.66 4.69 -35.90
N LYS A 67 -1.73 4.92 -36.84
CA LYS A 67 -0.30 4.64 -36.62
C LYS A 67 0.25 5.28 -35.33
N GLY A 68 -0.22 6.49 -35.01
CA GLY A 68 0.20 7.23 -33.81
C GLY A 68 -0.33 6.71 -32.48
N SER A 69 -1.43 5.93 -32.46
CA SER A 69 -2.01 5.42 -31.20
C SER A 69 -1.66 3.96 -30.91
N ARG A 70 -1.11 3.22 -31.89
CA ARG A 70 -0.80 1.78 -31.74
C ARG A 70 0.13 1.47 -30.58
N LEU A 71 1.17 2.28 -30.35
CA LEU A 71 2.07 2.09 -29.21
C LEU A 71 1.32 2.19 -27.88
N LEU A 72 0.49 3.23 -27.73
CA LEU A 72 -0.30 3.44 -26.53
C LEU A 72 -1.29 2.30 -26.31
N GLN A 73 -1.93 1.82 -27.38
CA GLN A 73 -2.82 0.65 -27.30
C GLN A 73 -2.07 -0.61 -26.84
N ARG A 74 -0.88 -0.90 -27.39
CA ARG A 74 -0.07 -2.04 -26.91
C ARG A 74 0.28 -1.92 -25.44
N LEU A 75 0.68 -0.74 -24.99
CA LEU A 75 0.99 -0.48 -23.59
C LEU A 75 -0.25 -0.69 -22.70
N CYS A 76 -1.43 -0.26 -23.14
CA CYS A 76 -2.68 -0.51 -22.43
C CYS A 76 -3.00 -2.01 -22.36
N THR A 77 -2.89 -2.74 -23.46
CA THR A 77 -3.13 -4.19 -23.51
C THR A 77 -2.19 -4.95 -22.57
N VAL A 78 -0.89 -4.65 -22.62
CA VAL A 78 0.11 -5.26 -21.74
C VAL A 78 -0.14 -4.90 -20.28
N ARG A 79 -0.49 -3.64 -20.00
CA ARG A 79 -0.86 -3.19 -18.65
C ARG A 79 -2.03 -3.98 -18.10
N GLU A 80 -3.10 -4.15 -18.87
CA GLU A 80 -4.30 -4.87 -18.43
C GLU A 80 -4.01 -6.36 -18.20
N GLY A 81 -3.26 -6.99 -19.10
CA GLY A 81 -2.86 -8.37 -18.93
C GLY A 81 -1.94 -8.59 -17.74
N LEU A 82 -0.98 -7.69 -17.49
CA LEU A 82 -0.13 -7.74 -16.29
C LEU A 82 -0.96 -7.57 -15.01
N ILE A 83 -1.97 -6.70 -15.00
CA ILE A 83 -2.88 -6.56 -13.84
C ILE A 83 -3.67 -7.84 -13.60
N GLY A 84 -4.12 -8.51 -14.67
CA GLY A 84 -4.82 -9.79 -14.57
C GLY A 84 -3.91 -10.89 -14.03
N TRP A 85 -2.74 -11.05 -14.65
CA TRP A 85 -1.74 -12.04 -14.27
C TRP A 85 -1.21 -11.83 -12.84
N ASP A 86 -0.93 -10.59 -12.44
CA ASP A 86 -0.49 -10.27 -11.07
C ASP A 86 -1.52 -10.70 -10.02
N LYS A 87 -2.83 -10.54 -10.32
CA LYS A 87 -3.89 -11.00 -9.42
C LYS A 87 -3.92 -12.52 -9.30
N SER A 88 -3.75 -13.28 -10.39
CA SER A 88 -3.73 -14.75 -10.32
C SER A 88 -2.45 -15.30 -9.69
N SER A 89 -1.29 -14.73 -10.02
CA SER A 89 0.00 -15.27 -9.61
C SER A 89 0.43 -14.79 -8.21
N PHE A 90 0.13 -13.56 -7.83
CA PHE A 90 0.58 -12.97 -6.55
C PHE A 90 -0.57 -12.53 -5.63
N GLY A 91 -1.83 -12.72 -6.04
CA GLY A 91 -2.99 -12.40 -5.21
C GLY A 91 -2.94 -13.07 -3.84
N HIS A 92 -2.61 -14.37 -3.79
CA HIS A 92 -2.48 -15.14 -2.55
C HIS A 92 -1.39 -14.60 -1.63
N VAL A 93 -0.25 -14.16 -2.18
CA VAL A 93 0.85 -13.57 -1.40
C VAL A 93 0.38 -12.30 -0.71
N ARG A 94 -0.30 -11.40 -1.43
CA ARG A 94 -0.82 -10.16 -0.84
C ARG A 94 -1.90 -10.42 0.19
N THR A 95 -2.78 -11.41 -0.03
CA THR A 95 -3.79 -11.81 0.96
C THR A 95 -3.13 -12.36 2.23
N ARG A 96 -2.09 -13.20 2.08
CA ARG A 96 -1.35 -13.75 3.22
C ARG A 96 -0.61 -12.66 4.00
N VAL A 97 0.02 -11.70 3.32
CA VAL A 97 0.67 -10.55 3.97
C VAL A 97 -0.35 -9.74 4.77
N LYS A 98 -1.52 -9.43 4.21
CA LYS A 98 -2.59 -8.71 4.93
C LYS A 98 -3.11 -9.47 6.14
N GLU A 99 -3.26 -10.78 6.02
CA GLU A 99 -3.70 -11.61 7.14
C GLU A 99 -2.66 -11.61 8.27
N LEU A 100 -1.37 -11.76 7.92
CA LEU A 100 -0.28 -11.67 8.90
C LEU A 100 -0.22 -10.28 9.55
N GLU A 101 -0.39 -9.21 8.79
CA GLU A 101 -0.46 -7.84 9.33
C GLU A 101 -1.62 -7.68 10.31
N LYS A 102 -2.81 -8.21 9.97
CA LYS A 102 -3.97 -8.19 10.87
C LYS A 102 -3.70 -8.97 12.16
N GLN A 103 -3.05 -10.13 12.06
CA GLN A 103 -2.65 -10.93 13.22
C GLN A 103 -1.62 -10.22 14.10
N LEU A 104 -0.79 -9.34 13.54
CA LEU A 104 0.18 -8.52 14.30
C LEU A 104 -0.48 -7.28 14.94
N GLU A 105 -1.55 -6.75 14.34
CA GLU A 105 -2.29 -5.61 14.93
C GLU A 105 -3.11 -6.02 16.17
N VAL A 106 -3.49 -7.31 16.28
CA VAL A 106 -4.25 -7.84 17.43
C VAL A 106 -3.45 -7.82 18.74
N PRO A 107 -2.20 -8.35 18.83
CA PRO A 107 -1.40 -8.30 20.05
C PRO A 107 -0.92 -6.90 20.45
N ALA A 108 -0.87 -5.93 19.52
CA ALA A 108 -0.48 -4.56 19.83
C ALA A 108 -1.56 -3.74 20.57
N LYS A 109 -2.79 -4.29 20.69
CA LYS A 109 -3.92 -3.67 21.41
C LYS A 109 -4.13 -4.26 22.81
N ASP A 110 -3.36 -5.27 23.20
CA ASP A 110 -3.27 -5.62 24.61
C ASP A 110 -2.72 -4.38 25.34
N PRO A 111 -3.36 -3.94 26.44
CA PRO A 111 -2.88 -2.78 27.15
C PRO A 111 -1.45 -3.09 27.55
N VAL A 112 -0.51 -2.33 26.97
CA VAL A 112 0.84 -2.20 27.50
C VAL A 112 0.65 -2.08 28.99
N SER A 113 1.13 -3.12 29.69
CA SER A 113 1.19 -3.21 31.13
C SER A 113 1.39 -1.82 31.68
N SER A 114 0.46 -1.40 32.52
CA SER A 114 0.50 -0.21 33.33
C SER A 114 1.89 -0.07 33.94
N GLY A 115 2.77 0.59 33.19
CA GLY A 115 4.06 1.03 33.65
C GLY A 115 3.78 2.12 34.65
N VAL A 116 3.69 1.73 35.91
CA VAL A 116 3.78 2.62 37.06
C VAL A 116 4.91 3.59 36.76
N CYS A 117 4.56 4.84 36.44
CA CYS A 117 5.50 5.95 36.51
C CYS A 117 5.91 6.05 37.97
N ARG A 118 6.97 5.33 38.36
CA ARG A 118 7.64 5.60 39.62
C ARG A 118 8.26 6.98 39.45
N ALA A 119 7.56 7.98 40.00
CA ALA A 119 8.11 9.31 40.18
C ALA A 119 9.37 9.18 41.05
N GLU A 120 10.55 9.16 40.42
CA GLU A 120 11.78 9.45 41.12
C GLU A 120 11.74 10.93 41.50
N LYS A 121 11.48 11.19 42.79
CA LYS A 121 11.74 12.49 43.39
C LYS A 121 13.24 12.70 43.36
N ALA A 122 13.72 13.50 42.41
CA ALA A 122 15.04 14.10 42.49
C ALA A 122 15.04 15.09 43.67
N SER A 123 15.47 14.63 44.83
CA SER A 123 15.89 15.49 45.93
C SER A 123 17.26 16.05 45.54
N TRP A 124 17.29 17.31 45.11
CA TRP A 124 18.50 18.11 45.12
C TRP A 124 18.42 18.96 46.39
N GLY A 125 19.26 18.63 47.36
CA GLY A 125 19.42 19.36 48.61
C GLY A 125 20.91 19.50 48.93
N ALA A 126 21.26 20.75 49.26
CA ALA A 126 22.54 21.30 49.73
C ALA A 126 23.66 21.47 48.69
#